data_AF-A0A924N687-F1
#
_entry.id   AF-A0A924N687-F1
#
_cell.length_a   1.000
_cell.length_b   1.000
_cell.length_c   1.000
_cell.angle_alpha   90.00
_cell.angle_beta   90.00
_cell.angle_gamma   90.00
#
_symmetry.space_group_name_H-M   'P 1'
#
loop_
_entity.id
_entity.type
_entity.pdbx_description
1 polymer ?
#
loop_
_entity_poly.entity_id
_entity_poly.type
_entity_poly.pdbx_seq_one_letter_code
_entity_poly.pdbx_strand_id
1 'polypeptide(L)'
;DGEFHEAFVRAGAGKRLLSFFQSVKPHADRFIYLYYTTLTTEIIVSTREHDLIINAIRSGDAAAARHAVQTNWRNAAERLAKSITAVGERGVW
;
A
#
# COMPACT_ATOMS: atom_id res chain seq x y z
N ASP A 1 -3.32 4.77 -6.15
CA ASP A 1 -2.83 3.83 -5.11
C ASP A 1 -3.34 2.41 -5.35
N GLY A 2 -4.63 2.13 -5.15
CA GLY A 2 -5.21 0.78 -5.33
C GLY A 2 -4.87 0.12 -6.67
N GLU A 3 -5.18 0.79 -7.79
CA GLU A 3 -4.88 0.29 -9.14
C GLU A 3 -3.39 0.07 -9.39
N PHE A 4 -2.53 0.93 -8.82
CA PHE A 4 -1.08 0.79 -8.92
C PHE A 4 -0.60 -0.51 -8.27
N HIS A 5 -1.05 -0.78 -7.03
CA HIS A 5 -0.72 -2.01 -6.32
C HIS A 5 -1.28 -3.25 -7.02
N GLU A 6 -2.50 -3.17 -7.54
CA GLU A 6 -3.11 -4.26 -8.29
C GLU A 6 -2.36 -4.57 -9.59
N ALA A 7 -1.90 -3.55 -10.32
CA ALA A 7 -1.23 -3.71 -11.61
C ALA A 7 0.03 -4.59 -11.51
N PHE A 8 0.95 -4.27 -10.59
CA PHE A 8 2.19 -5.05 -10.47
C PHE A 8 1.97 -6.42 -9.82
N VAL A 9 0.98 -6.56 -8.93
CA VAL A 9 0.61 -7.87 -8.37
C VAL A 9 0.02 -8.76 -9.46
N ARG A 10 -0.90 -8.26 -10.29
CA ARG A 10 -1.47 -9.03 -11.41
C ARG A 10 -0.41 -9.45 -12.42
N ALA A 11 0.58 -8.60 -12.68
CA ALA A 11 1.66 -8.90 -13.60
C ALA A 11 2.65 -9.95 -13.05
N GLY A 12 2.93 -9.94 -11.74
CA GLY A 12 3.96 -10.80 -11.12
C GLY A 12 3.45 -12.02 -10.34
N ALA A 13 2.17 -12.05 -9.96
CA ALA A 13 1.62 -13.08 -9.09
C ALA A 13 1.00 -14.26 -9.85
N GLY A 14 1.31 -15.48 -9.42
CA GLY A 14 0.53 -16.66 -9.77
C GLY A 14 -0.87 -16.64 -9.12
N LYS A 15 -1.77 -17.50 -9.62
CA LYS A 15 -3.20 -17.58 -9.20
C LYS A 15 -3.40 -17.58 -7.67
N ARG A 16 -2.58 -18.34 -6.94
CA ARG A 16 -2.67 -18.45 -5.47
C ARG A 16 -2.37 -17.12 -4.76
N LEU A 17 -1.28 -16.46 -5.15
CA LEU A 17 -0.89 -15.19 -4.54
C LEU A 17 -1.88 -14.07 -4.89
N LEU A 18 -2.38 -14.06 -6.14
CA LEU A 18 -3.41 -13.10 -6.55
C LEU A 18 -4.71 -13.27 -5.76
N SER A 19 -5.17 -14.51 -5.57
CA SER A 19 -6.36 -14.79 -4.76
C SER A 19 -6.21 -14.33 -3.32
N PHE A 20 -5.03 -14.55 -2.72
CA PHE A 20 -4.76 -14.06 -1.36
C PHE A 20 -4.72 -12.53 -1.29
N PHE A 21 -4.09 -11.87 -2.26
CA PHE A 21 -4.07 -10.41 -2.33
C PHE A 21 -5.50 -9.85 -2.42
N GLN A 22 -6.35 -10.42 -3.27
CA GLN A 22 -7.73 -10.00 -3.44
C GLN A 22 -8.60 -10.23 -2.19
N SER A 23 -8.28 -11.22 -1.34
CA SER A 23 -8.99 -11.40 -0.08
C SER A 23 -8.54 -10.44 1.02
N VAL A 24 -7.30 -9.93 0.99
CA VAL A 24 -6.74 -9.09 2.07
C VAL A 24 -6.82 -7.60 1.74
N LYS A 25 -6.46 -7.19 0.52
CA LYS A 25 -6.35 -5.78 0.11
C LYS A 25 -7.63 -4.97 0.36
N PRO A 26 -8.85 -5.47 0.09
CA PRO A 26 -10.07 -4.70 0.35
C PRO A 26 -10.26 -4.31 1.82
N HIS A 27 -9.81 -5.15 2.75
CA HIS A 27 -9.89 -4.84 4.18
C HIS A 27 -8.93 -3.73 4.58
N ALA A 28 -7.72 -3.72 4.03
CA ALA A 28 -6.77 -2.62 4.25
C ALA A 28 -7.28 -1.31 3.62
N ASP A 29 -7.84 -1.38 2.41
CA ASP A 29 -8.33 -0.21 1.67
C ASP A 29 -9.51 0.47 2.35
N ARG A 30 -10.36 -0.31 3.03
CA ARG A 30 -11.43 0.24 3.85
C ARG A 30 -10.88 1.22 4.89
N PHE A 31 -9.81 0.86 5.59
CA PHE A 31 -9.21 1.77 6.58
C PHE A 31 -8.54 2.97 5.91
N ILE A 32 -7.85 2.78 4.79
CA ILE A 32 -7.27 3.92 4.03
C ILE A 32 -8.38 4.92 3.65
N TYR A 33 -9.55 4.44 3.22
CA TYR A 33 -10.67 5.30 2.87
C TYR A 33 -11.25 6.06 4.08
N LEU A 34 -11.47 5.37 5.21
CA LEU A 34 -11.99 5.98 6.44
C LEU A 34 -11.10 7.10 7.00
N TYR A 35 -9.79 6.99 6.79
CA TYR A 35 -8.78 7.95 7.25
C TYR A 35 -8.20 8.80 6.12
N TYR A 36 -8.82 8.79 4.93
CA TYR A 36 -8.28 9.49 3.76
C TYR A 36 -7.98 10.97 4.04
N THR A 37 -8.90 11.66 4.71
CA THR A 37 -8.77 13.09 5.06
C THR A 37 -7.57 13.42 5.96
N THR A 38 -7.08 12.47 6.77
CA THR A 38 -5.87 12.67 7.59
C THR A 38 -4.60 12.23 6.87
N LEU A 39 -4.73 11.36 5.86
CA LEU A 39 -3.62 10.88 5.05
C LEU A 39 -3.26 11.80 3.88
N THR A 40 -4.06 12.83 3.58
CA THR A 40 -3.81 13.73 2.44
C THR A 40 -2.46 14.46 2.53
N THR A 41 -1.95 14.74 3.73
CA THR A 41 -0.64 15.35 3.92
C THR A 41 0.52 14.41 3.54
N GLU A 42 0.26 13.11 3.43
CA GLU A 42 1.25 12.06 3.19
C GLU A 42 1.32 11.61 1.72
N ILE A 43 0.51 12.19 0.84
CA ILE A 43 0.40 11.78 -0.58
C ILE A 43 1.75 11.90 -1.31
N ILE A 44 2.51 12.96 -1.04
CA ILE A 44 3.83 13.17 -1.67
C ILE A 44 4.80 12.07 -1.27
N VAL A 45 4.79 11.66 0.00
CA VAL A 45 5.65 10.58 0.51
C VAL A 45 5.26 9.25 -0.17
N SER A 46 3.97 8.93 -0.23
CA SER A 46 3.48 7.71 -0.87
C SER A 46 3.86 7.65 -2.35
N THR A 47 3.81 8.78 -3.06
CA THR A 47 4.14 8.84 -4.49
C THR A 47 5.63 8.59 -4.72
N ARG A 48 6.51 9.17 -3.88
CA ARG A 48 7.95 8.89 -3.93
C ARG A 48 8.26 7.41 -3.63
N GLU A 49 7.53 6.81 -2.70
CA GLU A 49 7.65 5.36 -2.43
C GLU A 49 7.22 4.52 -3.64
N HIS A 50 6.19 4.92 -4.39
CA HIS A 50 5.79 4.26 -5.63
C HIS A 50 6.85 4.38 -6.72
N ASP A 51 7.50 5.54 -6.87
CA ASP A 51 8.59 5.72 -7.83
C ASP A 51 9.76 4.75 -7.57
N LEU A 52 10.09 4.50 -6.30
CA LEU A 52 11.11 3.52 -5.92
C LEU A 52 10.74 2.10 -6.37
N ILE A 53 9.47 1.71 -6.21
CA ILE A 53 8.98 0.41 -6.67
C ILE A 53 9.06 0.32 -8.20
N ILE A 54 8.58 1.35 -8.92
CA ILE A 54 8.59 1.40 -10.39
C ILE A 54 10.02 1.27 -10.92
N ASN A 55 10.96 2.03 -10.35
CA ASN A 55 12.34 2.01 -10.79
C ASN A 55 13.01 0.66 -10.53
N ALA A 56 12.76 0.04 -9.38
CA ALA A 56 13.29 -1.29 -9.06
C ALA A 56 12.72 -2.40 -9.96
N ILE A 57 11.42 -2.32 -10.31
CA ILE A 57 10.82 -3.25 -11.28
C ILE A 57 11.44 -3.02 -12.67
N ARG A 58 11.59 -1.76 -13.09
CA ARG A 58 12.13 -1.42 -14.41
C ARG A 58 13.59 -1.85 -14.58
N SER A 59 14.39 -1.81 -13.52
CA SER A 59 15.78 -2.29 -13.55
C SER A 59 15.90 -3.82 -13.50
N GLY A 60 14.81 -4.54 -13.28
CA GLY A 60 14.82 -5.99 -13.10
C GLY A 60 15.39 -6.46 -11.76
N ASP A 61 15.60 -5.55 -10.80
CA ASP A 61 16.12 -5.89 -9.48
C ASP A 61 14.97 -6.37 -8.56
N ALA A 62 14.76 -7.68 -8.57
CA ALA A 62 13.72 -8.32 -7.77
C ALA A 62 13.90 -8.12 -6.25
N ALA A 63 15.14 -8.02 -5.77
CA ALA A 63 15.42 -7.82 -4.34
C ALA A 63 15.06 -6.39 -3.92
N ALA A 64 15.47 -5.40 -4.72
CA ALA A 64 15.09 -4.00 -4.52
C ALA A 64 13.57 -3.80 -4.63
N ALA A 65 12.92 -4.42 -5.62
CA ALA A 65 11.47 -4.31 -5.79
C ALA A 65 10.72 -4.89 -4.58
N ARG A 66 11.13 -6.07 -4.09
CA ARG A 66 10.58 -6.67 -2.87
C ARG A 66 10.76 -5.75 -1.67
N HIS A 67 11.97 -5.21 -1.49
CA HIS A 67 12.27 -4.33 -0.37
C HIS A 67 11.43 -3.04 -0.43
N ALA A 68 11.35 -2.38 -1.59
CA ALA A 68 10.58 -1.17 -1.78
C ALA A 68 9.07 -1.39 -1.49
N VAL A 69 8.50 -2.49 -1.97
CA VAL A 69 7.09 -2.85 -1.69
C VAL A 69 6.89 -3.08 -0.20
N GLN A 70 7.76 -3.86 0.47
CA GLN A 70 7.64 -4.12 1.90
C GLN A 70 7.75 -2.84 2.74
N THR A 71 8.67 -1.95 2.39
CA THR A 71 8.87 -0.67 3.07
C THR A 71 7.65 0.24 2.89
N ASN A 72 7.12 0.37 1.67
CA ASN A 72 5.90 1.15 1.41
C ASN A 72 4.71 0.64 2.23
N TRP A 73 4.50 -0.68 2.29
CA TRP A 73 3.40 -1.27 3.08
C TRP A 73 3.55 -1.03 4.58
N ARG A 74 4.77 -1.14 5.12
CA ARG A 74 5.04 -0.84 6.54
C ARG A 74 4.83 0.64 6.85
N ASN A 75 5.35 1.52 6.02
CA ASN A 75 5.19 2.96 6.19
C ASN A 75 3.70 3.37 6.10
N ALA A 76 2.94 2.78 5.18
CA ALA A 76 1.50 3.01 5.06
C ALA A 76 0.75 2.55 6.33
N ALA A 77 1.09 1.37 6.87
CA ALA A 77 0.52 0.88 8.12
C ALA A 77 0.85 1.80 9.31
N GLU A 78 2.09 2.30 9.41
CA GLU A 78 2.50 3.24 10.45
C GLU A 78 1.76 4.58 10.34
N ARG A 79 1.62 5.13 9.13
CA ARG A 79 0.86 6.38 8.88
C ARG A 79 -0.61 6.23 9.25
N LEU A 80 -1.21 5.10 8.91
CA LEU A 80 -2.58 4.76 9.27
C LEU A 80 -2.72 4.63 10.80
N ALA A 81 -1.82 3.91 11.47
CA ALA A 81 -1.84 3.76 12.92
C ALA A 81 -1.72 5.12 13.64
N LYS A 82 -0.83 6.00 13.17
CA LYS A 82 -0.72 7.38 13.68
C LYS A 82 -2.02 8.16 13.50
N SER A 83 -2.68 8.02 12.35
CA SER A 83 -3.98 8.66 12.10
C SER A 83 -5.04 8.16 13.07
N ILE A 84 -5.15 6.84 13.27
CA ILE A 84 -6.08 6.23 14.23
C ILE A 84 -5.83 6.76 15.64
N THR A 85 -4.58 6.80 16.08
CA THR A 85 -4.20 7.34 17.39
C THR A 85 -4.57 8.82 17.54
N ALA A 86 -4.40 9.62 16.48
CA ALA A 86 -4.62 11.07 16.53
C ALA A 86 -6.10 11.46 16.52
N VAL A 87 -6.95 10.76 15.78
CA VAL A 87 -8.37 11.15 15.60
C VAL A 87 -9.37 10.16 16.20
N GLY A 88 -8.89 9.13 16.90
CA GLY A 88 -9.69 8.04 17.46
C GLY A 88 -10.10 7.01 16.41
N GLU A 89 -10.55 5.85 16.87
CA GLU A 89 -11.02 4.78 16.00
C GLU A 89 -12.34 5.17 15.30
N ARG A 90 -12.30 5.14 13.98
CA ARG A 90 -13.43 5.23 13.06
C ARG A 90 -13.65 3.87 12.41
N GLY A 91 -14.93 3.49 12.27
CA GLY A 91 -15.31 2.22 11.65
C GLY A 91 -16.05 1.26 12.56
N VAL A 92 -16.50 1.70 13.73
CA VAL A 92 -17.46 0.98 14.57
C VAL A 92 -18.76 0.78 13.78
N TRP A 93 -19.27 -0.45 13.79
CA TRP A 93 -20.52 -0.86 13.17
C TRP A 93 -21.68 -0.73 14.15
#